data_AF-E1QZ06-F1
#
_entry.id   AF-E1QZ06-F1
#
_cell.length_a   1.000
_cell.length_b   1.000
_cell.length_c   1.000
_cell.angle_alpha   90.00
_cell.angle_beta   90.00
_cell.angle_gamma   90.00
#
_symmetry.space_group_name_H-M   'P 1'
#
loop_
_entity.id
_entity.type
_entity.pdbx_description
1 polymer ?
#
loop_
_entity_poly.entity_id
_entity_poly.type
_entity_poly.pdbx_seq_one_letter_code
_entity_poly.pdbx_strand_id
1 'polypeptide(L)' 'MVEHEGNEMSAFELPKAGKQFRICDTGQVLTYEQMTSGIDADLLPHDQDSLELFLSVMGAEATDE' A
#
# COMPACT_ATOMS: atom_id res chain seq x y z
N MET A 1 -7.75 -30.72 -21.21
CA MET A 1 -7.78 -29.43 -20.49
C MET A 1 -6.69 -29.53 -19.46
N VAL A 2 -5.67 -28.68 -19.56
CA VAL A 2 -4.64 -28.56 -18.54
C VAL A 2 -5.12 -27.43 -17.65
N GLU A 3 -5.71 -27.77 -16.50
CA GLU A 3 -6.13 -26.80 -15.48
C GLU A 3 -4.87 -26.27 -14.79
N HIS A 4 -4.22 -25.30 -15.41
CA HIS A 4 -3.19 -24.47 -14.79
C HIS A 4 -3.74 -23.05 -14.70
N GLU A 5 -3.43 -22.35 -13.62
CA GLU A 5 -3.85 -20.99 -13.24
C GLU A 5 -5.29 -20.89 -12.69
N GLY A 6 -5.58 -20.15 -11.63
CA GLY A 6 -4.77 -19.21 -10.89
C GLY A 6 -5.16 -19.29 -9.43
N ASN A 7 -4.12 -19.33 -8.59
CA ASN A 7 -4.13 -18.99 -7.19
C ASN A 7 -5.20 -17.91 -6.89
N GLU A 8 -6.08 -18.21 -5.95
CA GLU A 8 -7.15 -17.34 -5.47
C GLU A 8 -6.66 -15.89 -5.43
N MET A 9 -7.21 -15.01 -6.28
CA MET A 9 -6.98 -13.58 -6.20
C MET A 9 -7.49 -13.15 -4.83
N SER A 10 -6.57 -13.12 -3.86
CA SER A 10 -6.77 -12.48 -2.57
C SER A 10 -7.29 -11.10 -2.91
N ALA A 11 -8.52 -10.78 -2.49
CA ALA A 11 -9.08 -9.46 -2.66
C ALA A 11 -8.02 -8.48 -2.15
N PHE A 12 -7.42 -7.71 -3.05
CA PHE A 12 -6.47 -6.68 -2.68
C PHE A 12 -7.27 -5.67 -1.86
N GLU A 13 -7.26 -5.86 -0.55
CA GLU A 13 -7.75 -4.88 0.37
C GLU A 13 -6.66 -3.82 0.39
N LEU A 14 -6.84 -2.77 -0.42
CA LEU A 14 -6.23 -1.46 -0.22
C LEU A 14 -6.06 -1.29 1.29
N PRO A 15 -4.84 -0.97 1.78
CA PRO A 15 -4.52 -0.98 3.20
C PRO A 15 -5.65 -0.27 3.93
N LYS A 16 -6.50 -1.07 4.58
CA LYS A 16 -7.75 -0.57 5.16
C LYS A 16 -7.39 0.64 5.98
N ALA A 17 -8.19 1.70 5.88
CA ALA A 17 -8.09 2.89 6.72
C ALA A 17 -7.66 2.46 8.13
N GLY A 18 -6.49 2.93 8.58
CA GLY A 18 -5.86 2.50 9.83
C GLY A 18 -4.58 1.67 9.73
N LYS A 19 -4.19 1.11 8.58
CA LYS A 19 -2.83 0.53 8.44
C LYS A 19 -1.77 1.62 8.60
N GLN A 20 -0.79 1.35 9.47
CA GLN A 20 0.33 2.22 9.77
C GLN A 20 1.54 1.86 8.89
N PHE A 21 2.27 2.88 8.48
CA PHE A 21 3.47 2.77 7.66
C PHE A 21 4.56 3.61 8.31
N ARG A 22 5.76 3.04 8.38
CA ARG A 22 6.93 3.72 8.94
C ARG A 22 7.75 4.32 7.81
N ILE A 23 8.01 5.61 7.88
CA ILE A 23 8.94 6.30 6.98
C ILE A 23 10.37 5.98 7.42
N CYS A 24 11.15 5.31 6.58
CA CYS A 24 12.50 4.86 6.89
C CYS A 24 13.46 6.04 7.15
N ASP A 25 13.28 7.16 6.47
CA ASP A 25 14.15 8.35 6.58
C ASP A 25 14.02 9.04 7.94
N THR A 26 12.79 9.26 8.39
CA THR A 26 12.48 10.01 9.62
C THR A 26 12.13 9.13 10.81
N GLY A 27 11.86 7.83 10.57
CA GLY A 27 11.33 6.90 11.55
C GLY A 27 9.88 7.18 11.96
N GLN A 28 9.21 8.15 11.34
CA GLN A 28 7.83 8.51 11.66
C GLN A 28 6.85 7.42 11.23
N VAL A 29 5.83 7.19 12.04
CA VAL A 29 4.76 6.25 11.71
C VAL A 29 3.52 7.06 11.32
N LEU A 30 3.05 6.86 10.09
CA LEU A 30 1.92 7.55 9.48
C LEU A 30 0.95 6.52 8.91
N THR A 31 -0.35 6.80 8.95
CA THR A 31 -1.33 5.96 8.24
C THR A 31 -1.31 6.25 6.74
N TYR A 32 -1.85 5.33 5.94
CA TYR A 32 -2.02 5.55 4.49
C TYR A 32 -2.73 6.88 4.20
N GLU A 33 -3.80 7.19 4.94
CA GLU A 33 -4.57 8.44 4.81
C GLU A 33 -3.75 9.68 5.16
N GLN A 34 -2.82 9.59 6.10
CA GLN A 34 -1.92 10.69 6.45
C GLN A 34 -0.86 10.91 5.37
N MET A 35 -0.29 9.84 4.82
CA MET A 35 0.70 9.93 3.73
C MET A 35 0.09 10.45 2.43
N THR A 36 -1.18 10.10 2.20
CA THR A 36 -1.95 10.52 1.02
C THR A 36 -2.74 11.80 1.25
N SER A 37 -2.60 12.41 2.43
CA SER A 37 -3.30 13.65 2.78
C SER A 37 -2.84 14.79 1.88
N GLY A 38 -3.75 15.30 1.05
CA GLY A 38 -3.47 16.35 0.06
C GLY A 38 -3.04 15.85 -1.32
N ILE A 39 -3.04 14.53 -1.55
CA ILE A 39 -2.91 13.93 -2.89
C ILE A 39 -4.31 13.66 -3.43
N ASP A 40 -4.56 14.01 -4.69
CA ASP A 40 -5.80 13.64 -5.38
C ASP A 40 -5.99 12.13 -5.39
N ALA A 41 -7.20 11.66 -5.06
CA ALA A 41 -7.53 10.24 -5.01
C ALA A 41 -7.28 9.51 -6.36
N ASP A 42 -7.36 10.22 -7.47
CA ASP A 42 -7.08 9.71 -8.81
C ASP A 42 -5.59 9.35 -9.01
N LEU A 43 -4.70 10.02 -8.28
CA LEU A 43 -3.25 9.80 -8.29
C LEU A 43 -2.81 8.75 -7.26
N LEU A 44 -3.72 8.29 -6.41
CA LEU A 44 -3.42 7.26 -5.42
C LEU A 44 -3.35 5.89 -6.08
N PRO A 45 -2.50 4.98 -5.56
CA PRO A 45 -2.44 3.63 -6.09
C PRO A 45 -3.78 2.90 -5.87
N HIS A 46 -4.33 2.33 -6.95
CA HIS A 46 -5.57 1.54 -6.94
C HIS A 46 -5.31 0.03 -6.83
N ASP A 47 -4.07 -0.40 -7.12
CA ASP A 47 -3.65 -1.81 -7.16
C ASP A 47 -2.42 -2.06 -6.26
N GLN A 48 -2.17 -3.33 -5.95
CA GLN A 48 -1.08 -3.74 -5.04
C GLN A 48 0.31 -3.31 -5.50
N ASP A 49 0.65 -3.58 -6.76
CA ASP A 49 1.97 -3.22 -7.32
C ASP A 49 2.22 -1.71 -7.27
N SER A 50 1.18 -0.93 -7.56
CA SER A 50 1.23 0.54 -7.52
C SER A 50 1.41 1.04 -6.09
N LEU A 51 0.78 0.38 -5.12
CA LEU A 51 0.93 0.71 -3.70
C LEU A 51 2.34 0.39 -3.20
N GLU A 52 2.87 -0.80 -3.53
CA GLU A 52 4.24 -1.18 -3.15
C GLU A 52 5.27 -0.22 -3.76
N LEU A 53 5.07 0.19 -5.02
CA LEU A 53 5.89 1.20 -5.66
C LEU A 53 5.77 2.55 -4.97
N PHE A 54 4.55 3.01 -4.66
CA PHE A 54 4.31 4.26 -3.95
C PHE A 54 5.01 4.27 -2.58
N LEU A 55 4.86 3.21 -1.79
CA LEU A 55 5.51 3.06 -0.51
C LEU A 55 7.04 3.05 -0.66
N SER A 56 7.57 2.36 -1.66
CA SER A 56 9.01 2.36 -1.96
C SER A 56 9.52 3.76 -2.32
N VAL A 57 8.79 4.53 -3.13
CA VAL A 57 9.14 5.92 -3.50
C VAL A 57 9.08 6.85 -2.29
N MET A 58 8.08 6.69 -1.44
CA MET A 58 7.94 7.45 -0.20
C MET A 58 8.96 7.03 0.87
N GLY A 59 9.73 5.96 0.64
CA GLY A 59 10.60 5.37 1.65
C GLY A 59 9.80 4.92 2.87
N ALA A 60 8.61 4.39 2.64
CA ALA A 60 7.69 3.90 3.65
C ALA A 60 7.63 2.37 3.60
N GLU A 61 7.69 1.72 4.76
CA GLU A 61 7.48 0.28 4.91
C GLU A 61 6.24 0.03 5.77
N ALA A 62 5.49 -1.05 5.46
CA ALA A 62 4.39 -1.46 6.31
C ALA A 62 4.92 -1.87 7.68
N THR A 63 4.38 -1.31 8.76
CA THR A 63 4.71 -1.75 10.12
C THR A 63 3.67 -2.79 10.54
N ASP A 64 4.15 -3.99 10.87
CA ASP A 64 3.36 -5.10 11.39
C ASP A 64 3.14 -4.88 12.90
N GLU A 65 1.89 -4.85 13.35
CA GLU A 65 1.50 -5.09 14.75
C GLU A 65 0.50 -6.24 14.80
#